data_AF-A0AA40MHE9-F1
#
_entry.id   AF-A0AA40MHE9-F1
#
_cell.length_a   1.000
_cell.length_b   1.000
_cell.length_c   1.000
_cell.angle_alpha   90.00
_cell.angle_beta   90.00
_cell.angle_gamma   90.00
#
_symmetry.space_group_name_H-M   'P 1'
#
loop_
_entity.id
_entity.type
_entity.pdbx_description
1 polymer ?
#
loop_
_entity_poly.entity_id
_entity_poly.type
_entity_poly.pdbx_seq_one_letter_code
_entity_poly.pdbx_strand_id
1 'polypeptide(L)' 'MNSSNVGRLTDYDRKIFAALDASAARTTGEVARAVMPVFGGNRRMHAGAIRSWLTALERQGLVKRLDATLPPRWLIIDVA' A
#
# COMPACT_ATOMS: atom_id res chain seq x y z
N MET A 1 -18.06 2.08 16.35
CA MET A 1 -16.60 1.83 16.42
C MET A 1 -16.34 0.54 15.65
N ASN A 2 -15.98 0.63 14.37
CA ASN A 2 -15.89 -0.52 13.46
C ASN A 2 -14.49 -1.15 13.50
N SER A 3 -14.24 -2.04 14.47
CA SER A 3 -12.95 -2.72 14.66
C SER A 3 -12.78 -4.01 13.82
N SER A 4 -13.43 -4.14 12.66
CA SER A 4 -13.54 -5.44 11.98
C SER A 4 -12.60 -5.67 10.79
N ASN A 5 -11.82 -4.68 10.34
CA ASN A 5 -10.96 -4.83 9.14
C ASN A 5 -9.47 -5.07 9.44
N VAL A 6 -8.98 -4.68 10.61
CA VAL A 6 -7.55 -4.86 10.99
C VAL A 6 -7.21 -6.34 11.24
N GLY A 7 -8.21 -7.15 11.63
CA GLY A 7 -8.01 -8.56 11.98
C GLY A 7 -7.68 -9.51 10.82
N ARG A 8 -7.68 -9.06 9.56
CA ARG A 8 -7.46 -9.94 8.39
C ARG A 8 -6.49 -9.37 7.35
N LEU A 9 -5.48 -8.62 7.78
CA LEU A 9 -4.40 -8.22 6.87
C LEU A 9 -3.67 -9.43 6.32
N THR A 10 -3.54 -9.49 5.00
CA THR A 10 -2.71 -10.49 4.33
C THR A 10 -1.24 -10.17 4.53
N ASP A 11 -0.36 -11.11 4.21
CA ASP A 11 1.08 -10.89 4.26
C ASP A 11 1.54 -9.75 3.34
N TYR A 12 0.89 -9.55 2.20
CA TYR A 12 1.19 -8.43 1.31
C TYR A 12 0.71 -7.11 1.89
N ASP A 13 -0.44 -7.06 2.56
CA ASP A 13 -0.92 -5.84 3.22
C ASP A 13 0.07 -5.38 4.29
N ARG A 14 0.54 -6.29 5.14
CA ARG A 14 1.55 -5.99 6.18
C ARG A 14 2.85 -5.46 5.58
N LYS A 15 3.30 -6.03 4.46
CA LYS A 15 4.52 -5.57 3.76
C LYS A 15 4.32 -4.21 3.11
N ILE A 16 3.14 -3.94 2.57
CA ILE A 16 2.78 -2.63 2.04
C ILE A 16 2.78 -1.59 3.16
N PHE A 17 2.23 -1.90 4.34
CA PHE A 17 2.31 -1.02 5.50
C PHE A 17 3.76 -0.78 5.94
N ALA A 18 4.57 -1.83 6.10
CA ALA A 18 5.98 -1.65 6.43
C ALA A 18 6.73 -0.78 5.40
N ALA A 19 6.35 -0.87 4.11
CA ALA A 19 6.91 -0.01 3.07
C ALA A 19 6.45 1.46 3.17
N LEU A 20 5.26 1.71 3.71
CA LEU A 20 4.67 3.06 3.86
C LEU A 20 4.97 3.71 5.22
N ASP A 21 5.24 2.94 6.26
CA ASP A 21 5.46 3.38 7.65
C ASP A 21 6.76 4.21 7.82
N ALA A 22 7.62 4.19 6.82
CA ALA A 22 8.82 5.02 6.75
C ALA A 22 8.48 6.50 6.45
N SER A 23 7.79 7.17 7.39
CA SER A 23 7.57 8.62 7.63
C SER A 23 7.23 9.56 6.46
N ALA A 24 7.18 9.09 5.22
CA ALA A 24 6.99 9.91 4.04
C ALA A 24 6.08 9.21 3.04
N ALA A 25 5.17 9.98 2.42
CA ALA A 25 4.27 9.48 1.40
C ALA A 25 5.06 8.85 0.25
N ARG A 26 4.72 7.63 -0.16
CA ARG A 26 5.46 6.92 -1.22
C ARG A 26 4.63 6.71 -2.47
N THR A 27 5.27 6.76 -3.61
CA THR A 27 4.67 6.37 -4.89
C THR A 27 4.45 4.85 -4.93
N THR A 28 3.53 4.39 -5.78
CA THR A 28 3.34 2.95 -6.03
C THR A 28 4.64 2.25 -6.46
N GLY A 29 5.50 2.94 -7.22
CA GLY A 29 6.79 2.39 -7.66
C GLY A 29 7.77 2.17 -6.51
N GLU A 30 7.82 3.10 -5.56
CA GLU A 30 8.66 2.97 -4.36
C GLU A 30 8.16 1.85 -3.44
N VAL A 31 6.84 1.75 -3.23
CA VAL A 31 6.25 0.64 -2.47
C VAL A 31 6.57 -0.69 -3.13
N ALA A 32 6.39 -0.80 -4.46
CA ALA A 32 6.68 -2.03 -5.20
C ALA A 32 8.16 -2.43 -5.21
N ARG A 33 9.09 -1.48 -5.00
CA ARG A 33 10.52 -1.80 -4.85
C ARG A 33 10.86 -2.32 -3.44
N ALA A 34 10.10 -1.90 -2.43
CA ALA A 34 10.32 -2.30 -1.04
C ALA A 34 9.60 -3.61 -0.67
N VAL A 35 8.50 -3.94 -1.35
CA VAL A 35 7.70 -5.14 -1.07
C VAL A 35 8.29 -6.37 -1.78
N MET A 36 8.66 -7.39 -1.01
CA MET A 36 9.20 -8.65 -1.53
C MET A 36 8.46 -9.87 -0.97
N PRO A 37 8.36 -10.99 -1.71
CA PRO A 37 8.91 -11.22 -3.04
C PRO A 37 8.09 -10.53 -4.15
N VAL A 38 8.75 -10.33 -5.31
CA VAL A 38 8.12 -9.79 -6.53
C VAL A 38 7.07 -10.78 -7.02
N PHE A 39 5.82 -10.33 -7.08
CA PHE A 39 4.72 -11.10 -7.63
C PHE A 39 4.78 -11.16 -9.16
N GLY A 40 4.52 -12.34 -9.74
CA GLY A 40 4.37 -12.52 -11.19
C GLY A 40 5.67 -12.41 -12.00
N GLY A 41 6.84 -12.51 -11.37
CA GLY A 41 8.16 -12.59 -12.05
C GLY A 41 8.61 -11.33 -12.79
N ASN A 42 7.74 -10.33 -12.98
CA ASN A 42 8.05 -9.06 -13.63
C ASN A 42 7.68 -7.88 -12.75
N ARG A 43 8.60 -6.91 -12.63
CA ARG A 43 8.42 -5.66 -11.88
C ARG A 43 7.19 -4.86 -12.32
N ARG A 44 6.84 -4.87 -13.61
CA ARG A 44 5.63 -4.15 -14.10
C ARG A 44 4.34 -4.79 -13.59
N MET A 45 4.26 -6.12 -13.62
CA MET A 45 3.12 -6.87 -13.09
C MET A 45 3.01 -6.70 -11.58
N HIS A 46 4.14 -6.76 -10.88
CA HIS A 46 4.20 -6.53 -9.45
C HIS A 46 3.73 -5.13 -9.06
N ALA A 47 4.20 -4.07 -9.74
CA ALA A 47 3.74 -2.71 -9.50
C ALA A 47 2.23 -2.54 -9.78
N GLY A 48 1.70 -3.24 -10.78
CA GLY A 48 0.26 -3.31 -11.04
C GLY A 48 -0.52 -3.96 -9.88
N ALA A 49 -0.03 -5.08 -9.36
CA ALA A 49 -0.63 -5.75 -8.20
C ALA A 49 -0.60 -4.85 -6.94
N ILE A 50 0.54 -4.22 -6.67
CA ILE A 50 0.70 -3.26 -5.56
C ILE A 50 -0.27 -2.09 -5.68
N ARG A 51 -0.48 -1.56 -6.89
CA ARG A 51 -1.50 -0.52 -7.13
C ARG A 51 -2.90 -0.99 -6.77
N SER A 52 -3.26 -2.21 -7.18
CA SER A 52 -4.57 -2.79 -6.87
C SER A 52 -4.76 -2.99 -5.37
N TRP A 53 -3.74 -3.48 -4.66
CA TRP A 53 -3.77 -3.64 -3.21
C TRP A 53 -3.87 -2.30 -2.47
N LEU A 54 -3.08 -1.29 -2.85
CA LEU A 54 -3.18 0.07 -2.30
C LEU A 54 -4.59 0.66 -2.48
N THR A 55 -5.21 0.44 -3.64
CA THR A 55 -6.59 0.89 -3.89
C THR A 55 -7.60 0.15 -3.00
N ALA A 56 -7.39 -1.15 -2.74
CA ALA A 56 -8.25 -1.90 -1.83
C ALA A 56 -8.09 -1.41 -0.38
N LEU A 57 -6.87 -1.19 0.08
CA LEU A 57 -6.56 -0.65 1.40
C LEU A 57 -7.14 0.76 1.60
N GLU A 58 -7.15 1.59 0.56
CA GLU A 58 -7.79 2.91 0.60
C GLU A 58 -9.30 2.81 0.76
N ARG A 59 -9.95 1.90 0.04
CA ARG A 59 -11.40 1.64 0.21
C ARG A 59 -11.72 1.12 1.61
N GLN A 60 -10.78 0.47 2.27
CA GLN A 60 -10.90 0.03 3.67
C GLN A 60 -10.60 1.13 4.68
N GLY A 61 -10.15 2.32 4.24
CA GLY A 61 -9.81 3.45 5.10
C GLY A 61 -8.45 3.34 5.78
N LEU A 62 -7.55 2.47 5.31
CA LEU A 62 -6.25 2.22 5.95
C LEU A 62 -5.11 3.04 5.34
N VAL A 63 -5.21 3.38 4.06
CA VAL A 63 -4.28 4.26 3.36
C VAL A 63 -5.03 5.37 2.62
N LYS A 64 -4.34 6.45 2.27
CA LYS A 64 -4.91 7.56 1.50
C LYS A 64 -3.94 8.04 0.42
N ARG A 65 -4.49 8.45 -0.72
CA ARG A 65 -3.76 9.19 -1.76
C ARG A 65 -3.58 10.67 -1.41
N LEU A 66 -2.42 11.21 -1.73
CA LEU A 66 -2.22 12.66 -1.80
C LEU A 66 -2.63 13.14 -3.20
N ASP A 67 -3.77 13.82 -3.28
CA ASP A 67 -4.44 14.20 -4.54
C ASP A 67 -3.64 15.20 -5.40
N ALA A 68 -2.60 15.85 -4.85
CA ALA A 68 -1.93 16.97 -5.49
C ALA A 68 -0.68 16.60 -6.33
N THR A 69 -0.19 15.35 -6.30
CA THR A 69 1.06 14.99 -7.00
C THR A 69 0.91 13.76 -7.86
N LEU A 70 1.22 13.89 -9.15
CA LEU A 70 1.50 12.76 -10.04
C LEU A 70 3.02 12.47 -10.04
N PRO A 71 3.44 11.21 -9.87
CA PRO A 71 2.62 10.02 -9.61
C PRO A 71 1.98 10.02 -8.21
N PRO A 72 0.80 9.38 -8.03
CA PRO A 72 0.09 9.37 -6.75
C PRO A 72 0.97 8.85 -5.63
N ARG A 73 0.99 9.58 -4.51
CA ARG A 73 1.69 9.20 -3.29
C ARG A 73 0.69 8.70 -2.26
N TRP A 74 1.09 7.68 -1.51
CA TRP A 74 0.27 6.94 -0.57
C TRP A 74 0.80 7.17 0.84
N LEU A 75 -0.11 7.35 1.79
CA LEU A 75 0.14 7.47 3.22
C LEU A 75 -0.70 6.46 3.98
N ILE A 76 -0.16 5.93 5.07
CA ILE A 76 -0.97 5.25 6.07
C ILE A 76 -1.76 6.31 6.83
N ILE A 77 -3.05 6.05 7.05
CA ILE A 77 -3.93 6.96 7.78
C ILE A 77 -4.53 6.33 9.04
N ASP A 78 -4.34 5.02 9.22
CA ASP A 78 -4.76 4.30 10.40
C ASP A 78 -3.65 3.33 10.83
N VAL A 79 -2.97 3.66 11.92
CA VAL A 79 -2.17 2.74 12.72
C VAL A 79 -2.61 2.95 14.16
N ALA A 80 -3.60 2.17 14.58
CA ALA A 80 -3.95 1.98 15.98
C ALA A 80 -2.92 1.10 16.69
#